data_AF-A0A5N4WGQ3-F1
#
_entry.id   AF-A0A5N4WGQ3-F1
#
_cell.length_a   1.000
_cell.length_b   1.000
_cell.length_c   1.000
_cell.angle_alpha   90.00
_cell.angle_beta   90.00
_cell.angle_gamma   90.00
#
_symmetry.space_group_name_H-M   'P 1'
#
loop_
_entity.id
_entity.type
_entity.pdbx_description
1 polymer ?
#
loop_
_entity_poly.entity_id
_entity_poly.type
_entity_poly.pdbx_seq_one_letter_code
_entity_poly.pdbx_strand_id
1 'polypeptide(L)'
;MKNLYKIHEIVMIISTKDELSKVNDHEAIVIGMQKIADEWQYMLQVYEDLEYLDVMESDLKATGRILKSLFDSYELVTVNSNKKSLLKIQNKKGVVMAITMGHTGWFYTVQILDDGICWCIDENELRPAGGKMTHDDFYSGETIKVFVDTVTSEGRLKE
;
A
#
# COMPACT_ATOMS: atom_id res chain seq x y z
N MET A 1 -23.83 -0.12 -12.74
CA MET A 1 -23.22 1.19 -12.45
C MET A 1 -21.72 0.98 -12.26
N LYS A 2 -20.86 1.79 -12.90
CA LYS A 2 -19.41 1.75 -12.65
C LYS A 2 -19.09 2.66 -11.47
N ASN A 3 -18.10 2.31 -10.66
CA ASN A 3 -17.55 3.19 -9.62
C ASN A 3 -16.95 4.44 -10.27
N LEU A 4 -17.13 5.60 -9.64
CA LEU A 4 -16.55 6.86 -10.12
C LEU A 4 -15.07 7.01 -9.75
N TYR A 5 -14.68 6.53 -8.56
CA TYR A 5 -13.33 6.72 -8.03
C TYR A 5 -12.50 5.43 -8.01
N LYS A 6 -11.19 5.59 -8.17
CA LYS A 6 -10.21 4.48 -8.12
C LYS A 6 -9.48 4.45 -6.78
N ILE A 7 -8.94 3.29 -6.41
CA ILE A 7 -8.00 3.19 -5.30
C ILE A 7 -6.80 4.12 -5.56
N HIS A 8 -6.37 4.82 -4.51
CA HIS A 8 -5.37 5.89 -4.47
C HIS A 8 -5.76 7.20 -5.17
N GLU A 9 -7.02 7.35 -5.61
CA GLU A 9 -7.52 8.64 -6.06
C GLU A 9 -7.68 9.59 -4.86
N ILE A 10 -7.29 10.85 -5.06
CA ILE A 10 -7.48 11.91 -4.06
C ILE A 10 -8.83 12.56 -4.33
N VAL A 11 -9.70 12.50 -3.34
CA VAL A 11 -11.05 13.07 -3.35
C VAL A 11 -11.17 14.16 -2.29
N MET A 12 -12.12 15.06 -2.50
CA MET A 12 -12.54 16.04 -1.50
C MET A 12 -13.85 15.55 -0.87
N ILE A 13 -13.92 15.56 0.46
CA ILE A 13 -15.15 15.24 1.19
C ILE A 13 -16.05 16.48 1.14
N ILE A 14 -17.23 16.35 0.54
CA ILE A 14 -18.22 17.43 0.43
C ILE A 14 -19.57 16.86 0.86
N SER A 15 -19.87 16.97 2.14
CA SER A 15 -21.10 16.45 2.72
C SER A 15 -21.85 17.51 3.52
N THR A 16 -23.18 17.44 3.47
CA THR A 16 -24.06 18.22 4.34
C THR A 16 -24.44 17.46 5.62
N LYS A 17 -23.87 16.27 5.84
CA LYS A 17 -24.18 15.43 7.01
C LYS A 17 -23.38 15.90 8.23
N ASP A 18 -24.05 16.03 9.37
CA ASP A 18 -23.45 16.55 10.60
C ASP A 18 -22.25 15.70 11.06
N GLU A 19 -22.31 14.38 10.89
CA GLU A 19 -21.24 13.46 11.27
C GLU A 19 -19.93 13.66 10.48
N LEU A 20 -19.99 14.25 9.28
CA LEU A 20 -18.82 14.53 8.43
C LEU A 20 -18.37 15.99 8.50
N SER A 21 -19.06 16.83 9.27
CA SER A 21 -18.81 18.28 9.34
C SER A 21 -17.36 18.66 9.69
N LYS A 22 -16.66 17.83 10.47
CA LYS A 22 -15.27 18.07 10.90
C LYS A 22 -14.24 17.85 9.80
N VAL A 23 -14.56 17.03 8.80
CA VAL A 23 -13.66 16.66 7.71
C VAL A 23 -14.20 17.17 6.36
N ASN A 24 -15.23 18.02 6.39
CA ASN A 24 -15.75 18.64 5.19
C ASN A 24 -14.67 19.53 4.56
N ASP A 25 -14.57 19.52 3.25
CA ASP A 25 -13.54 20.16 2.44
C ASP A 25 -12.11 19.61 2.64
N HIS A 26 -11.92 18.55 3.44
CA HIS A 26 -10.64 17.87 3.57
C HIS A 26 -10.38 16.97 2.37
N GLU A 27 -9.09 16.84 2.01
CA GLU A 27 -8.64 15.84 1.05
C GLU A 27 -8.46 14.49 1.71
N ALA A 28 -8.91 13.45 1.02
CA ALA A 28 -8.77 12.07 1.45
C ALA A 28 -8.37 11.17 0.28
N ILE A 29 -7.74 10.04 0.60
CA ILE A 29 -7.31 9.03 -0.37
C ILE A 29 -8.30 7.88 -0.32
N VAL A 30 -8.78 7.43 -1.47
CA VAL A 30 -9.56 6.20 -1.57
C VAL A 30 -8.66 4.98 -1.34
N ILE A 31 -8.89 4.23 -0.27
CA ILE A 31 -8.10 3.04 0.09
C ILE A 31 -8.91 1.74 -0.02
N GLY A 32 -10.23 1.84 -0.15
CA GLY A 32 -11.12 0.70 -0.34
C GLY A 32 -12.43 1.16 -0.98
N MET A 33 -13.16 0.21 -1.56
CA MET A 33 -14.51 0.49 -2.07
C MET A 33 -15.36 -0.77 -2.01
N GLN A 34 -16.64 -0.58 -1.76
CA GLN A 34 -17.64 -1.64 -1.83
C GLN A 34 -18.95 -1.09 -2.38
N LYS A 35 -19.76 -1.96 -2.98
CA LYS A 35 -21.08 -1.59 -3.47
C LYS A 35 -22.14 -1.94 -2.43
N ILE A 36 -22.92 -0.96 -2.00
CA ILE A 36 -24.06 -1.14 -1.09
C ILE A 36 -25.33 -0.79 -1.83
N ALA A 37 -26.18 -1.79 -2.07
CA ALA A 37 -27.38 -1.67 -2.90
C ALA A 37 -27.06 -1.05 -4.28
N ASP A 38 -27.51 0.19 -4.52
CA ASP A 38 -27.35 0.91 -5.78
C ASP A 38 -26.29 2.02 -5.72
N GLU A 39 -25.59 2.17 -4.61
CA GLU A 39 -24.56 3.19 -4.40
C GLU A 39 -23.19 2.56 -4.05
N TRP A 40 -22.11 3.29 -4.38
CA TRP A 40 -20.76 2.93 -3.93
C TRP A 40 -20.45 3.61 -2.60
N GLN A 41 -19.84 2.84 -1.70
CA GLN A 41 -19.23 3.35 -0.49
C GLN A 41 -17.71 3.21 -0.62
N TYR A 42 -16.99 4.23 -0.20
CA TYR A 42 -15.54 4.30 -0.26
C TYR A 42 -14.96 4.38 1.15
N MET A 43 -13.95 3.56 1.40
CA MET A 43 -13.11 3.69 2.58
C MET A 43 -12.02 4.69 2.26
N LEU A 44 -11.93 5.74 3.06
CA LEU A 44 -11.06 6.89 2.86
C LEU A 44 -10.05 7.01 3.98
N GLN A 45 -8.83 7.46 3.66
CA GLN A 45 -7.84 7.92 4.62
C GLN A 45 -7.71 9.44 4.52
N VAL A 46 -8.02 10.16 5.60
CA VAL A 46 -7.92 11.63 5.64
C VAL A 46 -6.50 12.05 6.01
N TYR A 47 -5.90 12.95 5.23
CA TYR A 47 -4.49 13.34 5.40
C TYR A 47 -4.20 13.99 6.75
N GLU A 48 -5.08 14.87 7.22
CA GLU A 48 -4.81 15.74 8.36
C GLU A 48 -5.03 15.04 9.71
N ASP A 49 -5.95 14.08 9.75
CA ASP A 49 -6.42 13.46 11.00
C ASP A 49 -6.01 11.98 11.16
N LEU A 50 -5.41 11.37 10.12
CA LEU A 50 -5.09 9.93 10.06
C LEU A 50 -6.28 9.00 10.34
N GLU A 51 -7.50 9.53 10.26
CA GLU A 51 -8.75 8.79 10.44
C GLU A 51 -9.13 8.03 9.16
N TYR A 52 -9.78 6.89 9.37
CA TYR A 52 -10.43 6.14 8.31
C TYR A 52 -11.93 6.36 8.36
N LEU A 53 -12.52 6.68 7.21
CA LEU A 53 -13.95 6.97 7.10
C LEU A 53 -14.56 6.17 5.96
N ASP A 54 -15.74 5.60 6.20
CA ASP A 54 -16.57 5.05 5.15
C ASP A 54 -17.57 6.12 4.68
N VAL A 55 -17.38 6.60 3.45
CA VAL A 55 -18.14 7.73 2.89
C VAL A 55 -18.85 7.29 1.61
N MET A 56 -20.10 7.73 1.44
CA MET A 56 -20.89 7.42 0.25
C MET A 56 -20.41 8.21 -0.96
N GLU A 57 -20.55 7.64 -2.16
CA GLU A 57 -20.15 8.27 -3.42
C GLU A 57 -20.72 9.69 -3.58
N SER A 58 -21.96 9.92 -3.13
CA SER A 58 -22.63 11.23 -3.22
C SER A 58 -21.96 12.35 -2.41
N ASP A 59 -21.15 12.01 -1.41
CA ASP A 59 -20.49 12.95 -0.50
C ASP A 59 -19.05 13.27 -0.95
N LEU A 60 -18.65 12.88 -2.16
CA LEU A 60 -17.29 13.00 -2.66
C LEU A 60 -17.23 13.85 -3.93
N LYS A 61 -16.09 14.51 -4.12
CA LYS A 61 -15.75 15.20 -5.35
C LYS A 61 -14.35 14.82 -5.82
N ALA A 62 -14.23 14.49 -7.11
CA ALA A 62 -12.94 14.20 -7.71
C ALA A 62 -12.04 15.44 -7.67
N THR A 63 -10.78 15.26 -7.26
CA THR A 63 -9.75 16.29 -7.46
C THR A 63 -8.98 16.11 -8.76
N GLY A 64 -9.13 14.94 -9.40
CA GLY A 64 -8.38 14.54 -10.60
C GLY A 64 -6.94 14.10 -10.32
N ARG A 65 -6.50 14.09 -9.06
CA ARG A 65 -5.18 13.62 -8.64
C ARG A 65 -5.25 12.16 -8.19
N ILE A 66 -4.17 11.45 -8.43
CA ILE A 66 -3.95 10.08 -7.95
C ILE A 66 -2.63 10.08 -7.22
N LEU A 67 -2.62 9.57 -5.99
CA LEU A 67 -1.40 9.34 -5.25
C LEU A 67 -0.65 8.16 -5.88
N LYS A 68 0.62 8.38 -6.22
CA LYS A 68 1.48 7.38 -6.85
C LYS A 68 2.64 7.05 -5.94
N SER A 69 3.04 5.78 -5.93
CA SER A 69 4.29 5.34 -5.33
C SER A 69 5.47 5.86 -6.17
N LEU A 70 6.59 6.14 -5.53
CA LEU A 70 7.84 6.51 -6.22
C LEU A 70 8.52 5.31 -6.86
N PHE A 71 8.32 4.11 -6.31
CA PHE A 71 8.93 2.89 -6.82
C PHE A 71 7.87 1.90 -7.30
N ASP A 72 8.22 1.13 -8.33
CA ASP A 72 7.41 0.03 -8.85
C ASP A 72 7.84 -1.32 -8.25
N SER A 73 6.97 -2.34 -8.38
CA SER A 73 7.34 -3.73 -8.11
C SER A 73 8.55 -4.14 -8.95
N TYR A 74 9.47 -4.87 -8.32
CA TYR A 74 10.76 -5.33 -8.83
C TYR A 74 11.77 -4.24 -9.17
N GLU A 75 11.52 -2.99 -8.80
CA GLU A 75 12.50 -1.92 -8.98
C GLU A 75 13.69 -2.08 -8.02
N LEU A 76 14.89 -1.80 -8.52
CA LEU A 76 16.10 -1.82 -7.72
C LEU A 76 16.25 -0.50 -6.95
N VAL A 77 16.44 -0.63 -5.64
CA VAL A 77 16.58 0.50 -4.71
C VAL A 77 17.80 0.34 -3.82
N THR A 78 18.28 1.45 -3.28
CA THR A 78 19.29 1.48 -2.21
C THR A 78 18.66 2.01 -0.94
N VAL A 79 18.90 1.34 0.18
CA VAL A 79 18.43 1.82 1.48
C VAL A 79 19.25 3.01 1.93
N ASN A 80 18.58 4.11 2.23
CA ASN A 80 19.16 5.33 2.75
C ASN A 80 18.34 5.85 3.94
N SER A 81 18.65 5.35 5.13
CA SER A 81 17.97 5.65 6.38
C SER A 81 18.95 5.95 7.51
N ASN A 82 18.57 6.90 8.37
CA ASN A 82 19.24 7.13 9.65
C ASN A 82 18.56 6.42 10.83
N LYS A 83 17.50 5.63 10.58
CA LYS A 83 16.80 4.88 11.63
C LYS A 83 17.68 3.75 12.14
N LYS A 84 17.79 3.64 13.47
CA LYS A 84 18.61 2.61 14.14
C LYS A 84 18.27 1.18 13.68
N SER A 85 17.01 0.89 13.39
CA SER A 85 16.54 -0.41 12.90
C SER A 85 17.06 -0.78 11.51
N LEU A 86 17.38 0.22 10.67
CA LEU A 86 17.80 0.03 9.28
C LEU A 86 19.31 0.23 9.07
N LEU A 87 20.06 0.66 10.08
CA LEU A 87 21.51 0.90 9.96
C LEU A 87 22.28 -0.31 9.43
N LYS A 88 21.85 -1.54 9.75
CA LYS A 88 22.53 -2.76 9.29
C LYS A 88 22.34 -3.05 7.80
N ILE A 89 21.37 -2.40 7.16
CA ILE A 89 21.12 -2.49 5.71
C ILE A 89 21.37 -1.16 5.00
N GLN A 90 21.94 -0.16 5.69
CA GLN A 90 22.28 1.13 5.10
C GLN A 90 23.19 0.96 3.88
N ASN A 91 22.87 1.67 2.80
CA ASN A 91 23.55 1.63 1.50
C ASN A 91 23.50 0.26 0.79
N LYS A 92 22.77 -0.72 1.32
CA LYS A 92 22.58 -2.00 0.63
C LYS A 92 21.56 -1.85 -0.49
N LYS A 93 21.78 -2.61 -1.57
CA LYS A 93 20.83 -2.74 -2.67
C LYS A 93 19.77 -3.77 -2.33
N GLY A 94 18.55 -3.46 -2.71
CA GLY A 94 17.42 -4.37 -2.62
C GLY A 94 16.48 -4.20 -3.80
N VAL A 95 15.47 -5.06 -3.82
CA VAL A 95 14.41 -5.08 -4.81
C VAL A 95 13.06 -4.85 -4.12
N VAL A 96 12.20 -4.05 -4.71
CA VAL A 96 10.83 -3.84 -4.20
C VAL A 96 9.98 -5.08 -4.48
N MET A 97 9.59 -5.81 -3.45
CA MET A 97 8.79 -7.03 -3.55
C MET A 97 7.29 -6.76 -3.39
N ALA A 98 6.93 -5.79 -2.56
CA ALA A 98 5.54 -5.37 -2.36
C ALA A 98 5.47 -3.88 -2.02
N ILE A 99 4.34 -3.28 -2.36
CA ILE A 99 4.05 -1.86 -2.14
C ILE A 99 2.73 -1.80 -1.37
N THR A 100 2.70 -1.04 -0.28
CA THR A 100 1.48 -0.81 0.49
C THR A 100 1.38 0.65 0.89
N MET A 101 0.17 1.19 0.90
CA MET A 101 -0.09 2.47 1.54
C MET A 101 -0.18 2.25 3.05
N GLY A 102 0.48 3.10 3.83
CA GLY A 102 0.29 3.21 5.27
C GLY A 102 -0.20 4.61 5.67
N HIS A 103 -0.31 4.82 6.98
CA HIS A 103 -0.78 6.09 7.53
C HIS A 103 0.07 7.31 7.11
N THR A 104 1.37 7.11 6.99
CA THR A 104 2.36 8.18 6.73
C THR A 104 2.84 8.23 5.29
N GLY A 105 2.26 7.43 4.39
CA GLY A 105 2.67 7.31 2.99
C GLY A 105 2.97 5.88 2.57
N TRP A 106 3.72 5.72 1.48
CA TRP A 106 4.04 4.41 0.93
C TRP A 106 5.10 3.67 1.74
N PHE A 107 4.85 2.38 1.95
CA PHE A 107 5.78 1.43 2.52
C PHE A 107 6.08 0.33 1.50
N TYR A 108 7.31 -0.16 1.57
CA TYR A 108 7.85 -1.11 0.62
C TYR A 108 8.38 -2.31 1.38
N THR A 109 7.98 -3.51 0.96
CA THR A 109 8.74 -4.71 1.30
C THR A 109 9.93 -4.77 0.36
N VAL A 110 11.15 -4.60 0.87
CA VAL A 110 12.38 -4.64 0.10
C VAL A 110 13.18 -5.88 0.48
N GLN A 111 13.43 -6.76 -0.49
CA GLN A 111 14.36 -7.86 -0.30
C GLN A 111 15.79 -7.37 -0.56
N ILE A 112 16.67 -7.51 0.43
CA ILE A 112 18.07 -7.12 0.30
C ILE A 112 18.82 -8.20 -0.46
N LEU A 113 19.54 -7.83 -1.52
CA LEU A 113 20.18 -8.80 -2.43
C LEU A 113 21.32 -9.58 -1.78
N ASP A 114 21.98 -8.99 -0.77
CA ASP A 114 23.12 -9.63 -0.08
C ASP A 114 22.71 -10.88 0.72
N ASP A 115 21.53 -10.85 1.35
CA ASP A 115 21.11 -11.85 2.34
C ASP A 115 19.72 -12.44 2.07
N GLY A 116 18.98 -11.90 1.09
CA GLY A 116 17.64 -12.36 0.74
C GLY A 116 16.57 -12.00 1.76
N ILE A 117 16.88 -11.21 2.80
CA ILE A 117 15.93 -10.86 3.86
C ILE A 117 15.05 -9.69 3.41
N CYS A 118 13.75 -9.81 3.67
CA CYS A 118 12.77 -8.77 3.40
C CYS A 118 12.63 -7.79 4.56
N TRP A 119 12.53 -6.50 4.24
CA TRP A 119 12.40 -5.38 5.17
C TRP A 119 11.20 -4.51 4.81
N CYS A 120 10.43 -4.06 5.79
CA CYS A 120 9.45 -2.99 5.57
C CYS A 120 10.14 -1.64 5.73
N ILE A 121 10.16 -0.83 4.67
CA ILE A 121 10.90 0.42 4.59
C ILE A 121 9.97 1.52 4.06
N ASP A 122 10.06 2.72 4.66
CA ASP A 122 9.32 3.91 4.22
C ASP A 122 9.88 4.44 2.88
N GLU A 123 9.01 4.98 2.03
CA GLU A 123 9.39 5.59 0.75
C GLU A 123 10.59 6.54 0.83
N ASN A 124 10.62 7.38 1.86
CA ASN A 124 11.64 8.42 2.03
C ASN A 124 13.01 7.86 2.39
N GLU A 125 13.06 6.58 2.76
CA GLU A 125 14.26 5.85 3.16
C GLU A 125 14.87 5.03 2.02
N LEU A 126 14.34 5.17 0.82
CA LEU A 126 14.82 4.50 -0.38
C LEU A 126 15.31 5.50 -1.41
N ARG A 127 16.28 5.07 -2.22
CA ARG A 127 16.75 5.81 -3.40
C ARG A 127 16.76 4.87 -4.60
N PRO A 128 16.43 5.35 -5.81
CA PRO A 128 16.52 4.53 -7.00
C PRO A 128 17.96 4.07 -7.20
N ALA A 129 18.17 2.77 -7.40
CA ALA A 129 19.48 2.20 -7.70
C ALA A 129 19.70 1.96 -9.20
N GLY A 130 18.65 2.21 -10.00
CA GLY A 130 18.63 1.97 -11.43
C GLY A 130 18.42 0.49 -11.77
N GLY A 131 17.60 0.25 -12.78
CA GLY A 131 17.26 -1.10 -13.24
C GLY A 131 16.05 -1.69 -12.54
N LYS A 132 15.62 -2.82 -13.07
CA LYS A 132 14.45 -3.56 -12.63
C LYS A 132 14.78 -5.04 -12.74
N MET A 133 14.39 -5.81 -11.74
CA MET A 133 14.39 -7.26 -11.83
C MET A 133 13.03 -7.73 -12.32
N THR A 134 12.87 -9.03 -12.50
CA THR A 134 11.66 -9.66 -12.97
C THR A 134 11.11 -10.60 -11.90
N HIS A 135 9.83 -10.95 -12.02
CA HIS A 135 9.21 -11.95 -11.16
C HIS A 135 9.99 -13.28 -11.16
N ASP A 136 10.47 -13.70 -12.34
CA ASP A 136 11.13 -14.99 -12.54
C ASP A 136 12.53 -15.05 -11.90
N ASP A 137 13.11 -13.90 -11.52
CA ASP A 137 14.35 -13.86 -10.76
C ASP A 137 14.16 -14.34 -9.30
N PHE A 138 12.92 -14.35 -8.80
CA PHE A 138 12.59 -14.67 -7.39
C PHE A 138 11.70 -15.90 -7.24
N TYR A 139 10.88 -16.18 -8.25
CA TYR A 139 9.90 -17.25 -8.20
C TYR A 139 10.15 -18.23 -9.33
N SER A 140 10.36 -19.50 -8.98
CA SER A 140 10.51 -20.58 -9.97
C SER A 140 9.22 -20.88 -10.74
N GLY A 141 8.08 -20.34 -10.28
CA GLY A 141 6.75 -20.71 -10.76
C GLY A 141 6.28 -22.08 -10.27
N GLU A 142 7.09 -22.79 -9.49
CA GLU A 142 6.70 -24.06 -8.88
C GLU A 142 5.62 -23.82 -7.82
N THR A 143 4.66 -24.73 -7.75
CA THR A 143 3.60 -24.70 -6.74
C THR A 143 3.90 -25.72 -5.66
N ILE A 144 3.88 -25.28 -4.41
CA ILE A 144 3.97 -26.17 -3.25
C ILE A 144 2.58 -26.46 -2.70
N LYS A 145 2.37 -27.69 -2.24
CA LYS A 145 1.16 -28.04 -1.50
C LYS A 145 1.46 -27.92 -0.01
N VAL A 146 0.58 -27.24 0.71
CA VAL A 146 0.67 -27.08 2.16
C VAL A 146 -0.48 -27.84 2.78
N PHE A 147 -0.18 -28.67 3.78
CA PHE A 147 -1.19 -29.18 4.70
C PHE A 147 -1.38 -28.16 5.80
N VAL A 148 -2.64 -27.74 6.02
CA VAL A 148 -3.01 -26.83 7.10
C VAL A 148 -3.78 -27.62 8.15
N ASP A 149 -3.28 -27.62 9.38
CA ASP A 149 -4.01 -28.15 10.52
C ASP A 149 -5.17 -27.20 10.85
N THR A 150 -6.41 -27.67 10.76
CA THR A 150 -7.60 -26.82 10.98
C THR A 150 -7.84 -26.47 12.44
N VAL A 151 -7.17 -27.13 13.38
CA VAL A 151 -7.27 -26.85 14.82
C VAL A 151 -6.25 -25.81 15.24
N THR A 152 -4.99 -25.93 14.79
CA THR A 152 -3.92 -24.99 15.16
C THR A 152 -3.71 -23.85 14.17
N SER A 153 -4.24 -23.97 12.95
CA SER A 153 -3.95 -23.11 11.80
C SER A 153 -2.48 -23.13 11.36
N GLU A 154 -1.68 -24.08 11.83
CA GLU A 154 -0.29 -24.24 11.41
C GLU A 154 -0.20 -24.96 10.06
N GLY A 155 0.69 -24.46 9.19
CA GLY A 155 0.95 -25.02 7.87
C GLY A 155 2.26 -25.80 7.82
N ARG A 156 2.28 -26.93 7.11
CA ARG A 156 3.50 -27.67 6.78
C ARG A 156 3.53 -28.07 5.31
N LEU A 157 4.72 -28.18 4.74
CA LEU A 157 4.88 -28.71 3.38
C LEU A 157 4.32 -30.12 3.31
N LYS A 158 3.53 -30.38 2.27
CA LYS A 158 3.06 -31.72 1.94
C LYS A 158 4.16 -32.39 1.12
N GLU A 159 4.74 -33.46 1.67
CA GLU A 159 5.66 -34.34 0.94
C GLU A 159 5.03 -34.91 -0.34
#